data_AF-A0A6N3AVX6-F1
#
_entry.id   AF-A0A6N3AVX6-F1
#
_cell.length_a   1.000
_cell.length_b   1.000
_cell.length_c   1.000
_cell.angle_alpha   90.00
_cell.angle_beta   90.00
_cell.angle_gamma   90.00
#
_symmetry.space_group_name_H-M   'P 1'
#
loop_
_entity.id
_entity.type
_entity.pdbx_description
1 polymer ?
#
loop_
_entity_poly.entity_id
_entity_poly.type
_entity_poly.pdbx_seq_one_letter_code
_entity_poly.pdbx_strand_id
1 'polypeptide(L)' 'MKSRQTILAIDDSLQICQQIEKVLKSDELEIHKAYTAKTALEKLEELQPDLILLDVVP' A
#
# COMPACT_ATOMS: atom_id res chain seq x y z
N MET A 1 -16.59 -15.83 6.18
CA MET A 1 -15.86 -14.63 6.65
C MET A 1 -15.18 -14.04 5.42
N LYS A 2 -15.46 -12.79 5.05
CA LYS A 2 -14.69 -12.14 3.97
C LYS A 2 -13.28 -11.87 4.49
N SER A 3 -12.25 -12.25 3.76
CA SER A 3 -10.89 -11.77 4.00
C SER A 3 -10.85 -10.27 3.76
N ARG A 4 -10.13 -9.52 4.59
CA ARG A 4 -9.85 -8.10 4.32
C ARG A 4 -9.00 -8.03 3.06
N GLN A 5 -9.30 -7.08 2.17
CA GLN A 5 -8.51 -6.87 0.95
C GLN A 5 -7.26 -6.06 1.31
N THR A 6 -6.11 -6.50 0.82
CA THR A 6 -4.82 -5.91 1.13
C THR A 6 -4.40 -4.96 0.01
N ILE A 7 -4.10 -3.71 0.36
CA ILE A 7 -3.62 -2.69 -0.57
C ILE A 7 -2.20 -2.30 -0.18
N LEU A 8 -1.29 -2.23 -1.16
CA LEU A 8 0.07 -1.72 -0.96
C LEU A 8 0.26 -0.39 -1.70
N ALA A 9 0.46 0.70 -0.96
CA ALA A 9 0.83 2.00 -1.51
C ALA A 9 2.37 2.15 -1.54
N ILE A 10 2.91 2.56 -2.69
CA ILE A 10 4.35 2.71 -2.95
C ILE A 10 4.61 4.11 -3.48
N ASP A 11 5.20 4.96 -2.63
CA ASP A 11 5.51 6.37 -2.93
C ASP A 11 6.56 6.84 -1.91
N ASP A 12 7.58 7.60 -2.31
CA ASP A 12 8.62 8.09 -1.39
C ASP A 12 8.12 9.26 -0.51
N SER A 13 7.02 9.90 -0.90
CA SER A 13 6.31 10.89 -0.12
C SER A 13 5.47 10.25 0.98
N LEU A 14 5.97 10.37 2.22
CA LEU A 14 5.24 10.01 3.44
C LEU A 14 3.86 10.66 3.50
N GLN A 15 3.73 11.89 3.00
CA GLN A 15 2.49 12.65 3.01
C GLN A 15 1.44 12.02 2.09
N ILE A 16 1.82 11.64 0.87
CA ILE A 16 0.90 10.98 -0.08
C ILE A 16 0.44 9.64 0.47
N CYS A 17 1.37 8.81 0.96
CA CYS A 17 1.04 7.54 1.59
C CYS A 17 0.05 7.70 2.78
N GLN A 18 0.21 8.73 3.61
CA GLN A 18 -0.73 9.02 4.70
C GLN A 18 -2.10 9.46 4.19
N GLN A 19 -2.17 10.23 3.09
CA GLN A 19 -3.45 10.62 2.51
C GLN A 19 -4.17 9.43 1.89
N ILE A 20 -3.46 8.55 1.19
CA ILE A 20 -4.01 7.29 0.66
C ILE A 20 -4.64 6.47 1.78
N GLU A 21 -3.92 6.27 2.88
CA GLU A 21 -4.43 5.54 4.05
C GLU A 21 -5.69 6.18 4.65
N LYS A 22 -5.73 7.52 4.76
CA LYS A 22 -6.89 8.25 5.27
C LYS A 22 -8.11 8.13 4.35
N VAL A 23 -7.91 8.24 3.04
CA VAL A 23 -8.99 8.22 2.03
C VAL A 23 -9.57 6.82 1.89
N LEU A 24 -8.73 5.78 1.92
CA LEU A 24 -9.14 4.40 1.73
C LEU A 24 -9.47 3.67 3.05
N LYS A 25 -9.47 4.37 4.19
CA LYS A 25 -9.73 3.76 5.50
C LYS A 25 -11.10 3.09 5.53
N SER A 26 -11.11 1.77 5.74
CA SER A 26 -12.31 0.94 5.83
C SER A 26 -12.02 -0.30 6.68
N ASP A 27 -13.03 -0.85 7.36
CA ASP A 27 -12.90 -2.10 8.12
C ASP A 27 -12.64 -3.32 7.21
N GLU A 28 -12.96 -3.20 5.92
CA GLU A 28 -12.77 -4.24 4.91
C GLU A 28 -11.39 -4.17 4.22
N LEU A 29 -10.62 -3.10 4.44
CA LEU A 29 -9.35 -2.85 3.76
C LEU A 29 -8.18 -2.83 4.75
N GLU A 30 -7.10 -3.48 4.38
CA GLU A 30 -5.83 -3.43 5.09
C GLU A 30 -4.79 -2.71 4.21
N ILE A 31 -4.30 -1.57 4.68
CA ILE A 31 -3.42 -0.70 3.90
C ILE A 31 -1.99 -0.80 4.42
N HIS A 32 -1.09 -1.20 3.53
CA HIS A 32 0.36 -1.22 3.73
C HIS A 32 1.04 -0.13 2.91
N LYS A 33 2.19 0.33 3.39
CA LYS A 33 2.97 1.40 2.76
C LYS A 33 4.41 0.96 2.55
N ALA A 34 5.00 1.33 1.42
CA ALA A 34 6.41 1.21 1.13
C ALA A 34 6.91 2.55 0.57
N TYR A 35 8.10 2.97 1.00
CA TYR A 35 8.66 4.28 0.61
C TYR A 35 9.90 4.15 -0.28
N THR A 36 10.31 2.93 -0.57
CA THR A 36 11.43 2.60 -1.45
C THR A 36 11.13 1.33 -2.23
N ALA A 37 11.76 1.17 -3.39
CA ALA A 37 11.66 -0.05 -4.19
C ALA A 37 12.04 -1.31 -3.40
N LYS A 38 13.09 -1.23 -2.57
CA LYS A 38 13.52 -2.36 -1.73
C LYS A 38 12.42 -2.81 -0.77
N THR A 39 11.87 -1.88 0.01
CA THR A 39 10.79 -2.18 0.97
C THR A 39 9.50 -2.62 0.27
N ALA A 40 9.27 -2.15 -0.96
CA ALA A 40 8.12 -2.57 -1.76
C ALA A 40 8.25 -4.03 -2.19
N LEU A 41 9.41 -4.43 -2.70
CA LEU A 41 9.69 -5.81 -3.10
C LEU A 41 9.59 -6.77 -1.91
N GLU A 42 10.18 -6.43 -0.77
CA GLU A 42 10.05 -7.23 0.47
C GLU A 42 8.58 -7.43 0.86
N LYS A 43 7.77 -6.36 0.82
CA LYS A 43 6.35 -6.42 1.13
C LYS A 43 5.52 -7.18 0.11
N LEU A 44 5.90 -7.19 -1.17
CA LEU A 44 5.20 -7.95 -2.20
C LEU A 44 5.33 -9.45 -1.98
N GLU A 45 6.52 -9.91 -1.56
CA GLU A 45 6.77 -11.31 -1.22
C GLU A 45 5.99 -11.75 0.02
N GLU A 46 5.89 -10.88 1.03
CA GLU A 46 5.22 -11.17 2.30
C GLU A 46 3.68 -11.09 2.22
N LEU A 47 3.14 -10.08 1.53
CA LEU A 47 1.74 -9.69 1.67
C LEU A 47 0.83 -10.16 0.52
N GLN A 48 1.37 -10.40 -0.67
CA GLN A 48 0.60 -10.68 -1.90
C GLN A 48 -0.64 -9.77 -2.04
N PRO A 49 -0.46 -8.43 -2.14
CA PRO A 49 -1.57 -7.48 -2.10
C PRO A 49 -2.53 -7.66 -3.28
N ASP A 50 -3.82 -7.42 -3.04
CA ASP A 50 -4.88 -7.44 -4.06
C ASP A 50 -4.79 -6.24 -5.01
N LEU A 51 -4.22 -5.12 -4.54
CA LEU A 51 -4.02 -3.89 -5.29
C LEU A 51 -2.71 -3.20 -4.90
N ILE A 52 -1.99 -2.70 -5.90
CA ILE A 52 -0.81 -1.86 -5.73
C ILE A 52 -1.13 -0.45 -6.24
N LEU A 53 -0.86 0.56 -5.42
CA LEU A 53 -0.86 1.97 -5.82
C LEU A 53 0.60 2.40 -5.92
N LEU A 54 1.11 2.50 -7.15
CA LEU A 54 2.50 2.84 -7.42
C LEU A 54 2.57 4.26 -7.96
N ASP A 55 3.36 5.10 -7.29
CA ASP A 55 3.78 6.36 -7.88
C ASP A 55 4.84 6.13 -8.96
N VAL A 56 4.68 6.82 -10.10
CA VAL A 56 5.50 6.64 -11.31
C VAL A 56 6.25 7.91 -11.68
N VAL A 57 6.48 8.80 -10.71
CA VAL A 57 7.28 10.01 -10.95
C VAL A 57 8.65 9.61 -11.51
N PRO A 58 9.06 10.19 -12.66
CA PRO A 58 10.34 9.88 -13.28
C PRO A 58 11.54 10.40 -12.48
#